data_AF-A0A377V9L4-F1
#
_entry.id   AF-A0A377V9L4-F1
#
_cell.length_a   1.000
_cell.length_b   1.000
_cell.length_c   1.000
_cell.angle_alpha   90.00
_cell.angle_beta   90.00
_cell.angle_gamma   90.00
#
_symmetry.space_group_name_H-M   'P 1'
#
loop_
_entity.id
_entity.type
_entity.pdbx_description
1 polymer ?
#
loop_
_entity_poly.entity_id
_entity_poly.type
_entity_poly.pdbx_seq_one_letter_code
_entity_poly.pdbx_strand_id
1 'polypeptide(L)' 'MTVQTQDTGKAVSSVIAQSWHRCSKFMQRETWQTPHQAQGLTFDSICRRKTALLTIGQAALEDAWEFYGRPPLRAVYS' A
#
# COMPACT_ATOMS: atom_id res chain seq x y z
N MET A 1 -31.07 17.65 -26.59
CA MET A 1 -30.95 17.10 -25.23
C MET A 1 -29.52 16.64 -25.04
N THR A 2 -28.67 17.50 -24.47
CA THR A 2 -27.30 17.12 -24.11
C THR A 2 -27.38 16.39 -22.77
N VAL A 3 -27.10 15.09 -22.81
CA VAL A 3 -26.97 14.27 -21.59
C VAL A 3 -25.74 14.77 -20.87
N GLN A 4 -25.96 15.60 -19.84
CA GLN A 4 -24.95 15.88 -18.84
C GLN A 4 -24.81 14.61 -18.01
N THR A 5 -23.79 13.82 -18.31
CA THR A 5 -23.35 12.75 -17.44
C THR A 5 -23.00 13.39 -16.11
N GLN A 6 -23.76 13.07 -15.07
CA GLN A 6 -23.50 13.51 -13.71
C GLN A 6 -22.12 12.99 -13.29
N ASP A 7 -21.11 13.87 -13.31
CA ASP A 7 -19.84 13.65 -12.64
C ASP A 7 -20.15 13.57 -11.14
N THR A 8 -20.19 12.34 -10.63
CA THR A 8 -20.31 12.04 -9.21
C THR A 8 -19.00 12.44 -8.55
N GLY A 9 -18.85 13.75 -8.35
CA GLY A 9 -17.63 14.44 -7.96
C GLY A 9 -17.12 14.06 -6.58
N LYS A 10 -16.48 12.89 -6.45
CA LYS A 10 -15.30 12.78 -5.61
C LYS A 10 -14.15 13.34 -6.43
N ALA A 11 -13.90 14.65 -6.29
CA ALA A 11 -12.73 15.28 -6.87
C ALA A 11 -11.50 14.43 -6.49
N VAL A 12 -10.83 13.88 -7.50
CA VAL A 12 -9.64 13.08 -7.30
C VAL A 12 -8.61 13.97 -6.63
N SER A 13 -8.11 13.54 -5.46
CA SER A 13 -7.07 14.28 -4.75
C SER A 13 -5.93 14.61 -5.71
N SER A 14 -5.42 15.85 -5.66
CA SER A 14 -4.34 16.31 -6.53
C SER A 14 -3.13 15.37 -6.50
N VAL A 15 -2.87 14.76 -5.34
CA VAL A 15 -1.81 13.75 -5.15
C VAL A 15 -2.04 12.52 -6.03
N ILE A 16 -3.28 12.03 -6.10
CA ILE A 16 -3.64 10.84 -6.89
C ILE A 16 -3.58 11.17 -8.38
N ALA A 17 -4.13 12.32 -8.80
CA ALA A 17 -4.08 12.75 -10.19
C ALA A 17 -2.63 12.89 -10.69
N GLN A 18 -1.75 13.51 -9.89
CA GLN A 18 -0.33 13.62 -10.22
C GLN A 18 0.37 12.26 -10.24
N SER A 19 0.03 11.36 -9.31
CA SER A 19 0.58 10.00 -9.28
C SER A 19 0.22 9.22 -10.54
N TRP A 20 -1.05 9.25 -10.95
CA TRP A 20 -1.50 8.63 -12.20
C TRP A 20 -0.79 9.19 -13.42
N HIS A 21 -0.61 10.52 -13.50
CA HIS A 21 0.11 11.14 -14.60
C HIS A 21 1.59 10.70 -14.69
N ARG A 22 2.25 10.40 -13.57
CA ARG A 22 3.62 9.84 -13.58
C ARG A 22 3.61 8.37 -13.98
N CYS A 23 2.70 7.57 -13.42
CA CYS A 23 2.65 6.12 -13.67
C CYS A 23 2.24 5.79 -15.11
N SER A 24 1.33 6.56 -15.72
CA SER A 24 0.84 6.30 -17.09
C SER A 24 1.92 6.38 -18.16
N LYS A 25 3.08 7.00 -17.87
CA LYS A 25 4.22 7.07 -18.79
C LYS A 25 5.01 5.77 -18.87
N PHE A 26 4.93 4.91 -17.85
CA PHE A 26 5.78 3.73 -17.70
C PHE A 26 5.00 2.43 -17.45
N MET A 27 3.73 2.51 -17.05
CA MET A 27 2.94 1.36 -16.65
C MET A 27 1.54 1.41 -17.27
N GLN A 28 1.07 0.24 -17.71
CA GLN A 28 -0.33 0.04 -18.11
C GLN A 28 -1.14 -0.40 -16.88
N ARG A 29 -2.38 0.09 -16.77
CA ARG A 29 -3.22 -0.17 -15.60
C ARG A 29 -3.63 -1.64 -15.48
N GLU A 30 -3.77 -2.31 -16.61
CA GLU A 30 -4.27 -3.68 -16.72
C GLU A 30 -3.16 -4.71 -16.52
N THR A 31 -1.90 -4.29 -16.60
CA THR A 31 -0.75 -5.20 -16.50
C THR A 31 -0.22 -5.22 -15.08
N TRP A 32 -0.23 -6.40 -14.47
CA TRP A 32 0.47 -6.65 -13.21
C TRP A 32 1.64 -7.61 -13.43
N GLN A 33 2.84 -7.16 -13.07
CA GLN A 33 4.06 -7.96 -13.09
C GLN A 33 4.58 -8.09 -11.66
N THR A 34 5.28 -9.20 -11.37
CA THR A 34 5.94 -9.37 -10.08
C THR A 34 6.93 -8.22 -9.86
N PRO A 35 6.80 -7.45 -8.75
CA PRO A 35 7.68 -6.32 -8.49
C PRO A 35 9.12 -6.79 -8.29
N HIS A 36 10.08 -5.94 -8.68
CA HIS A 36 11.49 -6.22 -8.47
C HIS A 36 11.79 -6.35 -6.97
N GLN A 37 12.40 -7.46 -6.58
CA GLN A 37 12.75 -7.75 -5.19
C GLN A 37 14.28 -7.75 -5.02
N ALA A 38 14.77 -7.02 -4.01
CA ALA A 38 16.17 -7.14 -3.60
C ALA A 38 16.37 -8.51 -2.94
N GLN A 39 17.47 -9.19 -3.27
CA GLN A 39 17.77 -10.54 -2.79
C GLN A 39 19.18 -10.64 -2.19
N GLY A 40 19.38 -11.66 -1.36
CA GLY A 40 20.67 -12.01 -0.76
C GLY A 40 21.33 -10.85 -0.03
N LEU A 41 22.65 -10.71 -0.22
CA LEU A 41 23.48 -9.74 0.50
C LEU A 41 23.03 -8.28 0.31
N THR A 42 22.44 -7.95 -0.84
CA THR A 42 21.90 -6.61 -1.09
C THR A 42 20.72 -6.32 -0.17
N PHE A 43 19.80 -7.27 -0.03
CA PHE A 43 18.68 -7.15 0.91
C PHE A 43 19.17 -7.05 2.35
N ASP A 44 20.10 -7.91 2.76
CA ASP A 44 20.66 -7.90 4.10
C ASP A 44 21.37 -6.58 4.43
N SER A 45 22.05 -5.99 3.44
CA SER A 45 22.68 -4.67 3.58
C SER A 45 21.63 -3.56 3.77
N ILE A 46 20.53 -3.61 3.02
CA ILE A 46 19.42 -2.65 3.16
C ILE A 46 18.78 -2.77 4.55
N CYS A 47 18.51 -4.00 5.01
CA CYS A 47 17.95 -4.25 6.34
C CYS A 47 18.88 -3.77 7.46
N ARG A 48 20.18 -4.10 7.38
CA ARG A 48 21.19 -3.61 8.35
C ARG A 48 21.28 -2.09 8.38
N ARG A 49 21.23 -1.43 7.22
CA ARG A 49 21.27 0.04 7.16
C ARG A 49 20.03 0.68 7.81
N LYS A 50 18.88 0.00 7.80
CA LYS A 50 17.62 0.49 8.37
C LYS A 50 17.30 -0.07 9.76
N THR A 51 18.23 -0.77 10.41
CA THR A 51 17.96 -1.49 11.67
C THR A 51 17.25 -0.65 12.72
N ALA A 52 17.70 0.59 13.00
CA ALA A 52 17.06 1.43 14.01
C ALA A 52 15.56 1.69 13.73
N LEU A 53 15.21 1.96 12.47
CA LEU A 53 13.82 2.17 12.05
C LEU A 53 13.03 0.86 12.09
N LEU A 54 13.64 -0.25 11.65
CA LEU A 54 12.99 -1.55 11.67
C LEU A 54 12.69 -2.01 13.09
N THR A 55 13.63 -1.86 14.03
CA THR A 55 13.43 -2.23 15.44
C THR A 55 12.25 -1.49 16.07
N ILE A 56 12.17 -0.17 15.90
CA ILE A 56 11.05 0.62 16.45
C ILE A 56 9.75 0.29 15.72
N GLY A 57 9.79 0.22 14.38
CA GLY A 57 8.62 -0.03 13.56
C GLY A 57 8.02 -1.43 13.78
N GLN A 58 8.86 -2.45 13.97
CA GLN A 58 8.41 -3.81 14.26
C GLN A 58 7.67 -3.87 15.59
N ALA A 59 8.24 -3.31 16.66
CA ALA A 59 7.57 -3.24 17.96
C ALA A 59 6.21 -2.51 17.87
N ALA A 60 6.18 -1.34 17.23
CA ALA A 60 4.95 -0.58 17.08
C ALA A 60 3.88 -1.31 16.25
N LEU A 61 4.29 -2.06 15.22
CA LEU A 61 3.36 -2.85 14.39
C LEU A 61 2.88 -4.11 15.10
N GLU A 62 3.73 -4.76 15.89
CA GLU A 62 3.37 -5.91 16.74
C GLU A 62 2.32 -5.51 17.78
N ASP A 63 2.53 -4.39 18.48
CA ASP A 63 1.56 -3.82 19.44
C ASP A 63 0.22 -3.48 18.75
N ALA A 64 0.27 -2.83 17.59
CA ALA A 64 -0.94 -2.49 16.83
C ALA A 64 -1.67 -3.75 16.36
N TRP A 65 -0.95 -4.78 15.90
CA TRP A 65 -1.56 -6.03 15.48
C TRP A 65 -2.18 -6.80 16.65
N GLU A 66 -1.55 -6.80 17.83
CA GLU A 66 -2.11 -7.44 19.02
C GLU A 66 -3.48 -6.83 19.39
N PHE A 67 -3.60 -5.51 19.28
CA PHE A 67 -4.82 -4.78 19.65
C PHE A 67 -5.90 -4.78 18.55
N TYR A 68 -5.52 -4.63 17.28
CA TYR A 68 -6.46 -4.47 16.16
C TYR A 68 -6.61 -5.69 15.24
N GLY A 69 -5.64 -6.60 15.23
CA GLY A 69 -5.50 -7.69 14.25
C GLY A 69 -6.25 -8.97 14.60
N ARG A 70 -6.81 -9.09 15.81
CA ARG A 70 -7.67 -10.21 16.18
C ARG A 70 -9.09 -9.95 15.70
N PRO A 71 -9.63 -10.72 14.74
CA PRO A 71 -11.07 -10.70 14.51
C PRO A 71 -11.79 -11.09 15.81
N PRO A 72 -12.91 -10.44 16.20
CA PRO A 72 -13.62 -10.81 17.40
C PRO A 72 -13.98 -12.30 17.35
N LEU A 73 -13.70 -13.04 18.44
CA LEU A 73 -13.95 -14.48 18.60
C LEU A 73 -15.43 -14.92 18.47
N ARG A 74 -16.32 -14.05 17.97
CA ARG A 74 -17.76 -14.27 17.80
C ARG A 74 -18.20 -14.68 16.40
N ALA A 75 -17.28 -14.90 15.45
CA ALA A 75 -17.64 -15.27 14.08
C ALA A 75 -17.33 -16.73 13.70
N VAL A 76 -16.98 -17.61 14.67
CA VAL A 76 -16.65 -19.03 14.38
C VAL A 76 -17.72 -20.02 14.87
N TYR A 77 -18.79 -19.54 15.51
CA TYR A 77 -19.97 -20.36 15.85
C TYR A 77 -21.26 -19.56 15.65
N SER A 78 -21.80 -19.50 14.42
CA SER A 78 -23.22 -19.28 14.09
C SER A 78 -23.45 -19.60 12.62
#